data_AF-A0A518HMQ5-F1
#
_entry.id   AF-A0A518HMQ5-F1
#
_cell.length_a   1.000
_cell.length_b   1.000
_cell.length_c   1.000
_cell.angle_alpha   90.00
_cell.angle_beta   90.00
_cell.angle_gamma   90.00
#
_symmetry.space_group_name_H-M   'P 1'
#
loop_
_entity.id
_entity.type
_entity.pdbx_description
1 polymer ?
#
loop_
_entity_poly.entity_id
_entity_poly.type
_entity_poly.pdbx_seq_one_letter_code
_entity_poly.pdbx_strand_id
1 'polypeptide(L)'
;MATIPAKRSRTLVDSEVQGSLVRRVALHWIVFFVCNTIALTFWIRLFEQPDADWGQTFGDTVRRFLPFFVITAALIPAFVWDTLKLSHRFAGPILRLRNTLKDIKAGRAVAPLKFRDNDFWQEMASHFNDVMRLRDADGPTGPGGSEIEPAGREVSDG
;
A
#
# COMPACT_ATOMS: atom_id res chain seq x y z
N MET A 1 26.59 -28.86 -13.41
CA MET A 1 26.33 -27.50 -13.94
C MET A 1 25.06 -27.00 -13.25
N ALA A 2 25.19 -26.13 -12.24
CA ALA A 2 24.07 -25.74 -11.37
C ALA A 2 23.29 -24.57 -11.97
N THR A 3 21.97 -24.75 -12.15
CA THR A 3 21.05 -23.75 -12.68
C THR A 3 20.70 -22.76 -11.57
N ILE A 4 21.21 -21.53 -11.63
CA ILE A 4 20.82 -20.47 -10.70
C ILE A 4 19.39 -20.04 -11.04
N PRO A 5 18.41 -20.14 -10.11
CA PRO A 5 17.07 -19.66 -10.38
C PRO A 5 17.09 -18.14 -10.47
N ALA A 6 16.75 -17.61 -11.64
CA ALA A 6 16.61 -16.17 -11.87
C ALA A 6 15.55 -15.60 -10.92
N LYS A 7 15.99 -14.91 -9.88
CA LYS A 7 15.13 -14.17 -8.94
C LYS A 7 14.44 -13.05 -9.72
N ARG A 8 13.19 -13.28 -10.13
CA ARG A 8 12.37 -12.32 -10.88
C ARG A 8 12.05 -11.11 -10.00
N SER A 9 12.86 -10.05 -10.09
CA SER A 9 12.59 -8.75 -9.47
C SER A 9 11.45 -8.04 -10.21
N ARG A 10 10.21 -8.40 -9.88
CA ARG A 10 9.03 -7.59 -10.21
C ARG A 10 9.02 -6.33 -9.35
N THR A 11 9.93 -5.39 -9.62
CA THR A 11 9.94 -4.06 -8.97
C THR A 11 9.51 -2.96 -9.94
N LEU A 12 9.28 -3.29 -11.22
CA LEU A 12 9.01 -2.33 -12.30
C LEU A 12 7.59 -2.38 -12.88
N VAL A 13 6.62 -3.06 -12.25
CA VAL A 13 5.28 -3.27 -12.86
C VAL A 13 4.23 -2.25 -12.42
N ASP A 14 4.47 -1.44 -11.37
CA ASP A 14 3.53 -0.40 -10.93
C ASP A 14 3.90 1.00 -11.44
N SER A 15 4.44 1.10 -12.67
CA SER A 15 4.95 2.35 -13.24
C SER A 15 3.91 3.47 -13.34
N GLU A 16 2.62 3.13 -13.41
CA GLU A 16 1.53 4.10 -13.52
C GLU A 16 1.26 4.81 -12.17
N VAL A 17 1.17 4.05 -11.08
CA VAL A 17 0.98 4.60 -9.72
C VAL A 17 2.27 5.27 -9.23
N GLN A 18 3.42 4.66 -9.54
CA GLN A 18 4.74 5.21 -9.18
C GLN A 18 5.00 6.54 -9.90
N GLY A 19 4.68 6.65 -11.19
CA GLY A 19 4.84 7.88 -11.96
C GLY A 19 3.96 9.02 -11.46
N SER A 20 2.69 8.73 -11.15
CA SER A 20 1.76 9.72 -10.58
C SER A 20 2.26 10.24 -9.23
N LEU A 21 2.72 9.36 -8.35
CA LEU A 21 3.24 9.75 -7.03
C LEU A 21 4.53 10.57 -7.14
N VAL A 22 5.49 10.11 -7.96
CA VAL A 22 6.75 10.82 -8.22
C VAL A 22 6.48 12.22 -8.75
N ARG A 23 5.60 12.35 -9.73
CA ARG A 23 5.22 13.66 -10.30
C ARG A 23 4.60 14.57 -9.24
N ARG A 24 3.72 14.04 -8.39
CA ARG A 24 3.07 14.81 -7.33
C ARG A 24 4.09 15.29 -6.30
N VAL A 25 5.00 14.43 -5.86
CA VAL A 25 6.09 14.77 -4.94
C VAL A 25 6.99 15.83 -5.57
N ALA A 26 7.45 15.62 -6.81
CA ALA A 26 8.29 16.58 -7.51
C ALA A 26 7.62 17.95 -7.65
N LEU A 27 6.32 18.02 -7.96
CA LEU A 27 5.59 19.28 -8.06
C LEU A 27 5.51 20.02 -6.72
N HIS A 28 5.17 19.33 -5.62
CA HIS A 28 5.14 19.95 -4.29
C HIS A 28 6.52 20.47 -3.88
N TRP A 29 7.57 19.73 -4.25
CA TRP A 29 8.94 20.12 -4.01
C TRP A 29 9.36 21.35 -4.80
N ILE A 30 9.00 21.44 -6.09
CA ILE A 30 9.24 22.64 -6.90
C ILE A 30 8.51 23.84 -6.28
N VAL A 31 7.25 23.68 -5.90
CA VAL A 31 6.48 24.75 -5.23
C VAL A 31 7.15 25.16 -3.93
N PHE A 32 7.59 24.20 -3.11
CA PHE A 32 8.31 24.47 -1.88
C PHE A 32 9.61 25.26 -2.13
N PHE A 33 10.42 24.84 -3.10
CA PHE A 33 11.66 25.55 -3.48
C PHE A 33 11.39 26.98 -3.94
N VAL A 34 10.38 27.17 -4.80
CA VAL A 34 10.02 28.50 -5.32
C VAL A 34 9.55 29.40 -4.18
N CYS A 35 8.60 28.94 -3.36
CA CYS A 35 8.10 29.69 -2.22
C CYS A 35 9.22 30.02 -1.22
N ASN A 36 10.10 29.06 -0.93
CA ASN A 36 11.19 29.26 0.00
C ASN A 36 12.23 30.26 -0.54
N THR A 37 12.57 30.16 -1.83
CA THR A 37 13.49 31.11 -2.48
C THR A 37 12.92 32.53 -2.50
N ILE A 38 11.63 32.69 -2.80
CA ILE A 38 10.94 33.98 -2.75
C ILE A 38 10.99 34.54 -1.32
N ALA A 39 10.60 33.74 -0.32
CA ALA A 39 10.59 34.16 1.07
C ALA A 39 11.98 34.61 1.56
N LEU A 40 13.04 33.85 1.23
CA LEU A 40 14.42 34.20 1.58
C LEU A 40 14.90 35.46 0.85
N THR A 41 14.53 35.62 -0.43
CA THR A 41 14.89 36.81 -1.21
C THR A 41 14.22 38.06 -0.61
N PHE A 42 12.93 37.98 -0.27
CA PHE A 42 12.21 39.06 0.42
C PHE A 42 12.82 39.38 1.78
N TRP A 43 13.22 38.36 2.54
CA TRP A 43 13.86 38.54 3.84
C TRP A 43 15.19 39.30 3.73
N ILE A 44 16.09 38.87 2.83
CA ILE A 44 17.39 39.54 2.60
C ILE A 44 17.16 40.98 2.14
N ARG A 45 16.23 41.19 1.21
CA ARG A 45 15.92 42.52 0.70
C ARG A 45 15.39 43.43 1.80
N LEU A 46 14.48 42.95 2.65
CA LEU A 46 13.85 43.79 3.67
C LEU A 46 14.80 44.10 4.84
N PHE A 47 15.68 43.18 5.23
CA PHE A 47 16.43 43.28 6.48
C PHE A 47 17.96 43.37 6.33
N GLU A 48 18.55 42.84 5.26
CA GLU A 48 20.01 42.87 5.05
C GLU A 48 20.44 43.91 4.00
N GLN A 49 19.70 44.01 2.88
CA GLN A 49 20.10 44.82 1.72
C GLN A 49 18.90 45.52 1.04
N PRO A 50 18.34 46.57 1.65
CA PRO A 50 17.18 47.29 1.09
C PRO A 50 17.47 48.03 -0.21
N ASP A 51 18.73 48.45 -0.43
CA ASP A 51 19.14 49.26 -1.59
C ASP A 51 19.72 48.42 -2.74
N ALA A 52 19.86 47.09 -2.55
CA ALA A 52 20.40 46.21 -3.57
C ALA A 52 19.39 45.95 -4.71
N ASP A 53 19.91 45.74 -5.91
CA ASP A 53 19.11 45.36 -7.07
C ASP A 53 18.54 43.93 -6.91
N TRP A 54 17.33 43.71 -7.42
CA TRP A 54 16.64 42.41 -7.30
C TRP A 54 17.43 41.24 -7.88
N GLY A 55 18.16 41.46 -8.98
CA GLY A 55 18.98 40.41 -9.59
C GLY A 55 20.15 40.01 -8.70
N GLN A 56 20.77 40.99 -8.02
CA GLN A 56 21.88 40.75 -7.09
C GLN A 56 21.39 40.02 -5.83
N THR A 57 20.29 40.49 -5.23
CA THR A 57 19.70 39.84 -4.04
C THR A 57 19.30 38.39 -4.33
N PHE A 58 18.72 38.11 -5.51
CA PHE A 58 18.39 36.75 -5.91
C PHE A 58 19.64 35.88 -6.08
N GLY A 59 20.66 36.39 -6.78
CA GLY A 59 21.93 35.68 -6.98
C GLY A 59 22.62 35.34 -5.66
N ASP A 60 22.63 36.29 -4.72
CA ASP A 60 23.21 36.11 -3.39
C ASP A 60 22.41 35.12 -2.54
N THR A 61 21.07 35.18 -2.62
CA THR A 61 20.19 34.19 -1.98
C THR A 61 20.52 32.79 -2.48
N VAL A 62 20.55 32.58 -3.80
CA VAL A 62 20.84 31.26 -4.37
C VAL A 62 22.23 30.76 -4.00
N ARG A 63 23.25 31.62 -4.03
CA ARG A 63 24.62 31.23 -3.66
C ARG A 63 24.75 30.90 -2.18
N ARG A 64 24.18 31.73 -1.30
CA ARG A 64 24.27 31.56 0.16
C ARG A 64 23.54 30.30 0.63
N PHE A 65 22.40 29.98 0.00
CA PHE A 65 21.59 28.82 0.34
C PHE A 65 21.78 27.62 -0.60
N LEU A 66 22.77 27.67 -1.51
CA LEU A 66 23.07 26.59 -2.45
C LEU A 66 23.27 25.24 -1.74
N PRO A 67 24.05 25.14 -0.64
CA PRO A 67 24.22 23.87 0.06
C PRO A 67 22.90 23.30 0.59
N PHE A 68 22.03 24.18 1.11
CA PHE A 68 20.70 23.78 1.57
C PHE A 68 19.87 23.23 0.41
N PHE A 69 19.81 23.95 -0.72
CA PHE A 69 19.05 23.49 -1.89
C PHE A 69 19.54 22.15 -2.44
N VAL A 70 20.86 21.93 -2.46
CA VAL A 70 21.45 20.64 -2.88
C VAL A 70 21.06 19.51 -1.93
N ILE A 71 21.16 19.72 -0.62
CA ILE A 71 20.77 18.72 0.38
C ILE A 71 19.29 18.40 0.26
N THR A 72 18.44 19.42 0.18
CA THR A 72 17.00 19.27 -0.01
C THR A 72 16.75 18.47 -1.29
N ALA A 73 17.31 18.85 -2.45
CA ALA A 73 17.12 18.10 -3.69
C ALA A 73 17.58 16.63 -3.60
N ALA A 74 18.69 16.37 -2.88
CA ALA A 74 19.20 15.02 -2.65
C ALA A 74 18.30 14.15 -1.76
N LEU A 75 17.40 14.75 -0.97
CA LEU A 75 16.41 14.01 -0.18
C LEU A 75 15.20 13.56 -0.99
N ILE A 76 14.95 14.13 -2.18
CA ILE A 76 13.81 13.76 -3.03
C ILE A 76 13.78 12.26 -3.33
N PRO A 77 14.88 11.63 -3.82
CA PRO A 77 14.86 10.21 -4.14
C PRO A 77 14.61 9.34 -2.91
N ALA A 78 15.16 9.71 -1.75
CA ALA A 78 14.95 8.99 -0.50
C ALA A 78 13.48 9.05 -0.06
N PHE A 79 12.88 10.24 -0.14
CA PHE A 79 11.48 10.46 0.26
C PHE A 79 10.50 9.75 -0.69
N VAL A 80 10.76 9.82 -1.99
CA VAL A 80 10.02 9.08 -3.01
C VAL A 80 10.12 7.58 -2.75
N TRP A 81 11.33 7.05 -2.54
CA TRP A 81 11.54 5.63 -2.28
C TRP A 81 10.80 5.14 -1.04
N ASP A 82 10.87 5.91 0.05
CA ASP A 82 10.21 5.56 1.30
C ASP A 82 8.67 5.58 1.16
N THR A 83 8.13 6.64 0.53
CA THR A 83 6.69 6.75 0.28
C THR A 83 6.18 5.61 -0.61
N LEU A 84 6.94 5.27 -1.66
CA LEU A 84 6.61 4.13 -2.53
C LEU A 84 6.63 2.82 -1.78
N LYS A 85 7.67 2.58 -0.98
CA LYS A 85 7.80 1.36 -0.17
C LYS A 85 6.65 1.23 0.82
N LEU A 86 6.25 2.32 1.45
CA LEU A 86 5.10 2.37 2.34
C LEU A 86 3.80 2.06 1.58
N SER A 87 3.57 2.71 0.44
CA SER A 87 2.38 2.47 -0.40
C SER A 87 2.25 1.01 -0.84
N HIS A 88 3.36 0.39 -1.29
CA HIS A 88 3.39 -1.03 -1.66
C HIS A 88 3.05 -1.96 -0.49
N ARG A 89 3.49 -1.62 0.73
CA ARG A 89 3.18 -2.36 1.95
C ARG A 89 1.68 -2.31 2.28
N PHE A 90 0.97 -1.26 1.86
CA PHE A 90 -0.50 -1.18 1.97
C PHE A 90 -1.24 -1.84 0.81
N ALA A 91 -0.77 -1.66 -0.42
CA ALA A 91 -1.44 -2.16 -1.64
C ALA A 91 -1.44 -3.69 -1.75
N GLY A 92 -0.37 -4.35 -1.33
CA GLY A 92 -0.25 -5.82 -1.39
C GLY A 92 -1.31 -6.57 -0.58
N PRO A 93 -1.49 -6.27 0.72
CA PRO A 93 -2.53 -6.86 1.55
C PRO A 93 -3.95 -6.62 1.05
N ILE A 94 -4.30 -5.39 0.65
CA ILE A 94 -5.66 -5.06 0.19
C ILE A 94 -5.99 -5.76 -1.13
N LEU A 95 -5.03 -5.91 -2.05
CA LEU A 95 -5.25 -6.64 -3.29
C LEU A 95 -5.49 -8.13 -3.05
N ARG A 96 -4.76 -8.73 -2.09
CA ARG A 96 -4.99 -10.11 -1.65
C ARG A 96 -6.39 -10.29 -1.07
N LEU A 97 -6.80 -9.41 -0.15
CA LEU A 97 -8.15 -9.44 0.42
C LEU A 97 -9.23 -9.33 -0.65
N ARG A 98 -9.08 -8.39 -1.61
CA ARG A 98 -10.01 -8.23 -2.74
C ARG A 98 -10.13 -9.49 -3.58
N ASN A 99 -9.03 -10.19 -3.84
CA ASN A 99 -9.05 -11.43 -4.61
C ASN A 99 -9.73 -12.56 -3.82
N THR A 100 -9.42 -12.70 -2.52
CA THR A 100 -10.10 -13.66 -1.64
C THR A 100 -11.61 -13.42 -1.59
N LEU A 101 -12.04 -12.16 -1.48
CA LEU A 101 -13.48 -11.80 -1.53
C LEU A 101 -14.12 -12.14 -2.88
N LYS A 102 -13.40 -11.97 -4.00
CA LYS A 102 -13.89 -12.40 -5.32
C LYS A 102 -14.04 -13.92 -5.41
N ASP A 103 -13.11 -14.68 -4.83
CA ASP A 103 -13.17 -16.14 -4.80
C ASP A 103 -14.35 -16.64 -3.95
N ILE A 104 -14.59 -16.01 -2.79
CA ILE A 104 -15.78 -16.27 -1.95
C ILE A 104 -17.07 -16.02 -2.72
N LYS A 105 -17.17 -14.87 -3.39
CA LYS A 105 -18.34 -14.52 -4.20
C LYS A 105 -18.61 -15.56 -5.29
N ALA A 106 -17.56 -16.18 -5.82
CA ALA A 106 -17.65 -17.23 -6.83
C ALA A 106 -17.89 -18.64 -6.24
N GLY A 107 -18.10 -18.77 -4.92
CA GLY A 107 -18.33 -20.04 -4.25
C GLY A 107 -17.09 -20.94 -4.16
N ARG A 108 -15.89 -20.40 -4.42
CA ARG A 108 -14.65 -21.18 -4.33
C ARG A 108 -14.21 -21.31 -2.88
N ALA A 109 -13.63 -22.46 -2.54
CA ALA A 109 -12.94 -22.65 -1.27
C ALA A 109 -11.74 -21.70 -1.21
N VAL A 110 -11.60 -20.99 -0.09
CA VAL A 110 -10.55 -20.01 0.14
C VAL A 110 -9.76 -20.38 1.38
N ALA A 111 -8.45 -20.38 1.27
CA ALA A 111 -7.56 -20.59 2.39
C ALA A 111 -7.56 -19.39 3.35
N PRO A 112 -7.22 -19.58 4.64
CA PRO A 112 -7.09 -18.49 5.60
C PRO A 112 -6.17 -17.39 5.10
N LEU A 113 -6.62 -16.15 5.24
CA LEU A 113 -5.86 -14.96 4.86
C LEU A 113 -4.73 -14.77 5.86
N LYS A 114 -3.49 -14.73 5.37
CA LYS A 114 -2.30 -14.41 6.17
C LYS A 114 -1.49 -13.32 5.49
N PHE A 115 -1.21 -12.24 6.21
CA PHE A 115 -0.30 -11.19 5.77
C PHE A 115 1.09 -11.38 6.39
N ARG A 116 2.09 -10.58 5.99
CA ARG A 116 3.46 -10.73 6.48
C ARG A 116 3.60 -10.13 7.87
N ASP A 117 4.42 -10.71 8.75
CA ASP A 117 4.45 -10.41 10.20
C ASP A 117 4.63 -8.93 10.57
N ASN A 118 5.21 -8.13 9.67
CA ASN A 118 5.35 -6.70 9.84
C ASN A 118 4.42 -5.94 8.88
N ASP A 119 3.13 -6.26 8.80
CA ASP A 119 2.12 -5.51 8.03
C ASP A 119 1.03 -5.01 8.98
N PHE A 120 0.57 -3.77 8.78
CA PHE A 120 -0.50 -3.14 9.59
C PHE A 120 -1.86 -3.85 9.52
N TRP A 121 -1.97 -4.91 8.70
CA TRP A 121 -3.22 -5.56 8.32
C TRP A 121 -3.48 -6.88 9.03
N GLN A 122 -2.59 -7.31 9.94
CA GLN A 122 -2.71 -8.60 10.63
C GLN A 122 -4.04 -8.78 11.35
N GLU A 123 -4.48 -7.73 12.04
CA GLU A 123 -5.76 -7.74 12.77
C GLU A 123 -6.95 -7.91 11.79
N MET A 124 -6.88 -7.29 10.62
CA MET A 124 -7.92 -7.46 9.60
C MET A 124 -7.94 -8.87 9.03
N ALA A 125 -6.76 -9.50 8.88
CA ALA A 125 -6.69 -10.91 8.49
C ALA A 125 -7.27 -11.83 9.56
N SER A 126 -7.02 -11.57 10.85
CA SER A 126 -7.64 -12.37 11.92
C SER A 126 -9.15 -12.22 11.93
N HIS A 127 -9.67 -10.99 11.90
CA HIS A 127 -11.12 -10.73 11.84
C HIS A 127 -11.77 -11.41 10.63
N PHE A 128 -11.13 -11.33 9.46
CA PHE A 128 -11.62 -12.00 8.26
C PHE A 128 -11.65 -13.52 8.41
N ASN A 129 -10.60 -14.13 8.97
CA ASN A 129 -10.55 -15.58 9.17
C ASN A 129 -11.59 -16.06 10.18
N ASP A 130 -11.87 -15.27 11.22
CA ASP A 130 -12.88 -15.61 12.22
C ASP A 130 -14.29 -15.60 11.61
N VAL A 131 -14.61 -14.61 10.76
CA VAL A 131 -15.87 -14.59 10.00
C VAL A 131 -15.99 -15.81 9.09
N MET A 132 -14.91 -16.19 8.40
CA MET A 132 -14.91 -17.37 7.54
C MET A 132 -15.12 -18.66 8.32
N ARG A 133 -14.52 -18.79 9.51
CA ARG A 133 -14.75 -19.92 10.41
C ARG A 133 -16.19 -20.01 10.89
N LEU A 134 -16.81 -18.88 11.25
CA LEU A 134 -18.22 -18.85 11.64
C LEU A 134 -19.13 -19.31 10.49
N ARG A 135 -18.88 -18.81 9.27
CA ARG A 135 -19.62 -19.24 8.08
C ARG A 135 -19.46 -20.74 7.82
N ASP A 136 -18.25 -21.26 7.95
CA ASP A 136 -17.97 -22.68 7.73
C ASP A 136 -18.53 -23.56 8.86
N ALA A 137 -18.74 -23.02 10.06
CA ALA A 137 -19.44 -23.68 11.16
C ALA A 137 -20.97 -23.70 10.97
N ASP A 138 -21.55 -22.69 10.31
CA ASP A 138 -22.99 -22.54 10.08
C ASP A 138 -23.51 -23.21 8.79
N GLY A 139 -22.69 -23.97 8.04
CA GLY A 139 -23.13 -24.63 6.80
C GLY A 139 -22.68 -26.09 6.64
N PRO A 140 -23.54 -26.98 6.10
CA PRO A 140 -24.82 -27.40 6.64
C PRO A 140 -24.65 -28.61 7.58
N THR A 141 -24.99 -28.45 8.86
CA THR A 141 -25.62 -29.56 9.60
C THR A 141 -27.07 -29.62 9.13
N GLY A 142 -27.34 -30.37 8.05
CA GLY A 142 -28.71 -30.78 7.76
C GLY A 142 -29.14 -31.84 8.79
N PRO A 143 -30.22 -31.63 9.56
CA PRO A 143 -30.83 -32.69 10.35
C PRO A 143 -31.68 -33.53 9.38
N GLY A 144 -31.14 -34.66 8.93
CA GLY A 144 -31.77 -35.49 7.92
C GLY A 144 -31.30 -36.94 7.94
N GLY A 145 -31.02 -37.46 9.13
CA GLY A 145 -30.85 -38.89 9.40
C GLY A 145 -31.90 -39.36 10.40
N SER A 146 -33.17 -39.05 10.14
CA SER A 146 -34.28 -39.68 10.85
C SER A 146 -34.25 -41.16 10.49
N GLU A 147 -33.76 -41.96 11.44
CA GLU A 147 -34.49 -43.11 11.96
C GLU A 147 -35.47 -43.75 10.96
N ILE A 148 -35.01 -44.77 10.25
CA ILE A 148 -35.88 -45.75 9.61
C ILE A 148 -35.56 -47.11 10.21
N GLU A 149 -36.24 -47.44 11.30
CA GLU A 149 -36.60 -48.81 11.66
C GLU A 149 -37.83 -48.76 12.58
N PRO A 150 -38.79 -49.72 12.57
CA PRO A 150 -39.15 -50.74 11.57
C PRO A 150 -40.61 -50.58 11.09
N ALA A 151 -40.90 -50.84 9.81
CA ALA A 151 -42.26 -51.11 9.35
C ALA A 151 -42.45 -52.63 9.27
N GLY A 152 -43.38 -53.14 10.08
CA GLY A 152 -43.63 -54.55 10.29
C GLY A 152 -43.93 -55.35 9.02
N ARG A 153 -43.48 -56.61 9.04
CA ARG A 153 -44.06 -57.69 8.25
C ARG A 153 -44.85 -58.59 9.19
N GLU A 154 -46.16 -58.46 9.15
CA GLU A 154 -47.06 -59.54 9.57
C GLU A 154 -46.93 -60.72 8.58
N VAL A 155 -46.56 -61.86 9.16
CA VAL A 155 -47.15 -63.22 9.07
C VAL A 155 -47.84 -63.70 7.77
N SER A 156 -47.69 -65.02 7.54
CA SER A 156 -48.52 -65.96 6.74
C SER A 156 -47.93 -66.29 5.37
N ASP A 157 -47.81 -67.52 4.87
CA ASP A 157 -48.08 -68.90 5.32
C ASP A 157 -47.38 -69.82 4.29
N GLY A 158 -46.95 -71.05 4.66
CA GLY A 158 -46.45 -72.07 3.71
C GLY A 158 -45.25 -72.88 4.17
#